data_AF-A0A6G1RZI1-F1
#
_entry.id   AF-A0A6G1RZI1-F1
#
_cell.length_a   1.000
_cell.length_b   1.000
_cell.length_c   1.000
_cell.angle_alpha   90.00
_cell.angle_beta   90.00
_cell.angle_gamma   90.00
#
_symmetry.space_group_name_H-M   'P 1'
#
loop_
_entity.id
_entity.type
_entity.pdbx_description
1 polymer ?
#
loop_
_entity_poly.entity_id
_entity_poly.type
_entity_poly.pdbx_seq_one_letter_code
_entity_poly.pdbx_strand_id
1 'polypeptide(L)'
;LKELFHEARERASKALGFAKMLRKDLEIAAEFALSGPVRDLLNVLKTKEYVKVQIPGLESLQVFVPNSIAGQKAVILQLLNAAAGKDCSKDSDEVAYDAYLLMTKHSDKDHELDDSWSAWEGQPVKVVPQVETVDTLRTMQVDNLLLVVIQSAHLVSQRKAFQQSIEGLISLHQEQTSSQPVI
;
A
#
# COMPACT_ATOMS: atom_id res chain seq x y z
N LEU A 1 36.86 -22.64 19.80
CA LEU A 1 36.66 -21.21 20.16
C LEU A 1 36.51 -20.30 18.92
N LYS A 2 37.43 -20.33 17.95
CA LYS A 2 37.34 -19.50 16.73
C LYS A 2 36.08 -19.76 15.89
N GLU A 3 35.68 -21.03 15.71
CA GLU A 3 34.45 -21.38 14.97
C GLU A 3 33.18 -20.83 15.63
N LEU A 4 33.07 -20.91 16.95
CA LEU A 4 31.96 -20.31 17.71
C LEU A 4 31.83 -18.79 17.47
N PHE A 5 32.96 -18.06 17.37
CA PHE A 5 32.93 -16.64 17.02
C PHE A 5 32.56 -16.39 15.56
N HIS A 6 33.01 -17.23 14.63
CA HIS A 6 32.59 -17.15 13.23
C HIS A 6 31.10 -17.39 13.07
N GLU A 7 30.58 -18.40 13.77
CA GLU A 7 29.17 -18.77 13.75
C GLU A 7 28.28 -17.71 14.42
N ALA A 8 28.72 -17.17 15.57
CA ALA A 8 28.05 -16.05 16.24
C ALA A 8 28.05 -14.79 15.38
N ARG A 9 29.17 -14.48 14.71
CA ARG A 9 29.28 -13.35 13.77
C ARG A 9 28.39 -13.55 12.53
N GLU A 10 28.35 -14.75 11.97
CA GLU A 10 27.48 -15.09 10.84
C GLU A 10 26.01 -14.92 11.22
N ARG A 11 25.60 -15.45 12.39
CA ARG A 11 24.24 -15.28 12.91
C ARG A 11 23.90 -13.82 13.19
N ALA A 12 24.81 -13.07 13.80
CA ALA A 12 24.61 -11.64 14.06
C ALA A 12 24.53 -10.83 12.75
N SER A 13 25.33 -11.18 11.74
CA SER A 13 25.30 -10.52 10.42
C SER A 13 24.02 -10.84 9.67
N LYS A 14 23.53 -12.08 9.75
CA LYS A 14 22.22 -12.49 9.22
C LYS A 14 21.08 -11.76 9.94
N ALA A 15 21.07 -11.76 11.27
CA ALA A 15 20.08 -11.04 12.08
C ALA A 15 20.07 -9.53 11.82
N LEU A 16 21.24 -8.92 11.65
CA LEU A 16 21.37 -7.51 11.26
C LEU A 16 20.85 -7.26 9.84
N GLY A 17 21.10 -8.19 8.91
CA GLY A 17 20.55 -8.17 7.56
C GLY A 17 19.03 -8.22 7.56
N PHE A 18 18.45 -9.12 8.34
CA PHE A 18 16.99 -9.21 8.55
C PHE A 18 16.43 -7.94 9.19
N ALA A 19 17.07 -7.41 10.24
CA ALA A 19 16.63 -6.19 10.90
C ALA A 19 16.69 -4.96 9.96
N LYS A 20 17.67 -4.91 9.06
CA LYS A 20 17.82 -3.84 8.06
C LYS A 20 16.80 -3.97 6.92
N MET A 21 16.47 -5.20 6.52
CA MET A 21 15.42 -5.51 5.56
C MET A 21 14.04 -5.14 6.13
N LEU A 22 13.76 -5.56 7.37
CA LEU A 22 12.55 -5.17 8.11
C LEU A 22 12.41 -3.66 8.23
N ARG A 23 13.48 -2.93 8.58
CA ARG A 23 13.42 -1.46 8.70
C ARG A 23 13.13 -0.75 7.36
N LYS A 24 13.57 -1.30 6.23
CA LYS A 24 13.27 -0.75 4.90
C LYS A 24 11.81 -0.97 4.51
N ASP A 25 11.23 -2.12 4.89
CA ASP A 25 9.82 -2.43 4.64
C ASP A 25 8.87 -1.68 5.59
N LEU A 26 9.34 -1.30 6.79
CA LEU A 26 8.54 -0.61 7.81
C LEU A 26 8.25 0.89 7.54
N GLU A 27 8.77 1.48 6.46
CA GLU A 27 8.67 2.93 6.22
C GLU A 27 8.06 3.32 4.86
N ILE A 28 7.40 2.39 4.17
CA ILE A 28 6.83 2.66 2.83
C ILE A 28 5.31 2.83 2.83
N ALA A 29 4.64 2.59 3.96
CA ALA A 29 3.20 2.78 4.06
C ALA A 29 2.81 3.68 5.25
N ALA A 30 1.67 4.35 5.13
CA ALA A 30 1.01 5.07 6.21
C ALA A 30 -0.45 4.63 6.29
N GLU A 31 -1.00 4.61 7.49
CA GLU A 31 -2.35 4.11 7.75
C GLU A 31 -3.27 5.24 8.19
N PHE A 32 -4.46 5.28 7.61
CA PHE A 32 -5.50 6.25 7.91
C PHE A 32 -6.79 5.54 8.33
N ALA A 33 -7.33 5.94 9.48
CA ALA A 33 -8.67 5.56 9.89
C ALA A 33 -9.69 6.48 9.21
N LEU A 34 -10.80 5.90 8.75
CA LEU A 34 -11.92 6.68 8.22
C LEU A 34 -12.68 7.35 9.36
N SER A 35 -12.87 8.66 9.26
CA SER A 35 -13.64 9.46 10.23
C SER A 35 -15.09 9.69 9.80
N GLY A 36 -15.44 9.32 8.57
CA GLY A 36 -16.77 9.53 7.99
C GLY A 36 -17.19 8.40 7.04
N PRO A 37 -18.37 8.51 6.41
CA PRO A 37 -18.89 7.51 5.50
C PRO A 37 -17.97 7.27 4.30
N VAL A 38 -17.82 6.00 3.88
CA VAL A 38 -17.05 5.60 2.70
C VAL A 38 -17.50 6.35 1.44
N ARG A 39 -18.80 6.60 1.28
CA ARG A 39 -19.35 7.34 0.14
C ARG A 39 -18.76 8.74 0.01
N ASP A 40 -18.52 9.43 1.12
CA ASP A 40 -17.96 10.78 1.10
C ASP A 40 -16.50 10.73 0.65
N LEU A 41 -15.74 9.73 1.12
CA LEU A 41 -14.38 9.47 0.62
C LEU A 41 -14.39 9.21 -0.88
N LEU A 42 -15.26 8.32 -1.38
CA LEU A 42 -15.33 8.02 -2.82
C LEU A 42 -15.64 9.27 -3.65
N ASN A 43 -16.53 10.14 -3.18
CA ASN A 43 -16.85 11.40 -3.85
C ASN A 43 -15.64 12.35 -3.90
N VAL A 44 -14.88 12.45 -2.81
CA VAL A 44 -13.66 13.27 -2.79
C VAL A 44 -12.58 12.66 -3.68
N LEU A 45 -12.36 11.34 -3.63
CA LEU A 45 -11.41 10.65 -4.51
C LEU A 45 -11.77 10.87 -5.99
N LYS A 46 -13.06 10.81 -6.35
CA LYS A 46 -13.54 11.12 -7.71
C LYS A 46 -13.25 12.58 -8.09
N THR A 47 -13.55 13.53 -7.20
CA THR A 47 -13.31 14.97 -7.42
C THR A 47 -11.83 15.31 -7.56
N LYS A 48 -10.97 14.55 -6.86
CA LYS A 48 -9.50 14.66 -6.92
C LYS A 48 -8.88 13.82 -8.05
N GLU A 49 -9.71 13.29 -8.95
CA GLU A 49 -9.28 12.49 -10.10
C GLU A 49 -8.47 11.24 -9.69
N TYR A 50 -8.92 10.50 -8.69
CA TYR A 50 -8.39 9.15 -8.45
C TYR A 50 -9.04 8.16 -9.39
N VAL A 51 -8.29 7.12 -9.71
CA VAL A 51 -8.72 6.03 -10.58
C VAL A 51 -8.65 4.73 -9.80
N LYS A 52 -9.74 3.96 -9.85
CA LYS A 52 -9.79 2.61 -9.27
C LYS A 52 -8.95 1.66 -10.10
N VAL A 53 -8.09 0.89 -9.45
CA VAL A 53 -7.31 -0.18 -10.07
C VAL A 53 -8.05 -1.49 -9.89
N GLN A 54 -8.36 -2.16 -10.99
CA GLN A 54 -9.01 -3.47 -10.96
C GLN A 54 -7.95 -4.56 -11.11
N ILE A 55 -7.86 -5.43 -10.10
CA ILE A 55 -6.97 -6.58 -10.09
C ILE A 55 -7.83 -7.85 -10.14
N PRO A 56 -7.78 -8.63 -11.23
CA PRO A 56 -8.57 -9.86 -11.34
C PRO A 56 -8.24 -10.85 -10.21
N GLY A 57 -9.28 -11.39 -9.56
CA GLY A 57 -9.13 -12.35 -8.47
C GLY A 57 -8.87 -11.74 -7.09
N LEU A 58 -8.93 -10.40 -6.96
CA LEU A 58 -8.84 -9.65 -5.70
C LEU A 58 -10.00 -8.65 -5.56
N GLU A 59 -11.22 -9.16 -5.59
CA GLU A 59 -12.45 -8.35 -5.56
C GLU A 59 -12.67 -7.68 -4.20
N SER A 60 -12.17 -8.27 -3.11
CA SER A 60 -12.26 -7.71 -1.75
C SER A 60 -11.25 -6.59 -1.47
N LEU A 61 -10.27 -6.39 -2.35
CA LEU A 61 -9.26 -5.36 -2.23
C LEU A 61 -9.65 -4.15 -3.08
N GLN A 62 -9.85 -3.00 -2.44
CA GLN A 62 -10.07 -1.74 -3.14
C GLN A 62 -8.73 -1.04 -3.29
N VAL A 63 -8.36 -0.70 -4.53
CA VAL A 63 -7.11 -0.02 -4.84
C VAL A 63 -7.41 1.23 -5.66
N PHE A 64 -6.81 2.35 -5.29
CA PHE A 64 -6.93 3.62 -5.99
C PHE A 64 -5.56 4.25 -6.21
N VAL A 65 -5.40 4.96 -7.32
CA VAL A 65 -4.19 5.72 -7.65
C VAL A 65 -4.56 7.10 -8.19
N PRO A 66 -3.70 8.12 -8.03
CA PRO A 66 -3.88 9.40 -8.71
C PRO A 66 -3.93 9.24 -10.24
N ASN A 67 -4.77 10.03 -10.93
CA ASN A 67 -4.86 10.00 -12.39
C ASN A 67 -3.51 10.23 -13.10
N SER A 68 -2.58 10.97 -12.47
CA SER A 68 -1.22 11.19 -12.98
C SER A 68 -0.44 9.89 -13.26
N ILE A 69 -0.74 8.81 -12.54
CA ILE A 69 -0.10 7.50 -12.71
C ILE A 69 -1.05 6.42 -13.25
N ALA A 70 -2.33 6.72 -13.48
CA ALA A 70 -3.32 5.74 -13.94
C ALA A 70 -2.97 5.09 -15.28
N GLY A 71 -2.32 5.84 -16.18
CA GLY A 71 -1.80 5.32 -17.46
C GLY A 71 -0.49 4.52 -17.33
N GLN A 72 0.20 4.62 -16.19
CA GLN A 72 1.54 4.07 -15.96
C GLN A 72 1.46 2.70 -15.28
N LYS A 73 0.99 1.68 -16.01
CA LYS A 73 0.78 0.34 -15.46
C LYS A 73 2.03 -0.26 -14.79
N ALA A 74 3.22 0.03 -15.30
CA ALA A 74 4.47 -0.42 -14.70
C ALA A 74 4.67 0.13 -13.28
N VAL A 75 4.38 1.43 -13.07
CA VAL A 75 4.47 2.07 -11.75
C VAL A 75 3.42 1.50 -10.80
N ILE A 76 2.19 1.28 -11.28
CA ILE A 76 1.13 0.64 -10.47
C ILE A 76 1.56 -0.77 -10.05
N LEU A 77 2.15 -1.55 -10.96
CA LEU A 77 2.67 -2.89 -10.64
C LEU A 77 3.82 -2.84 -9.62
N GLN A 78 4.71 -1.87 -9.72
CA GLN A 78 5.78 -1.66 -8.75
C GLN A 78 5.22 -1.30 -7.37
N LEU A 79 4.22 -0.42 -7.29
CA LEU A 79 3.55 -0.08 -6.03
C LEU A 79 2.85 -1.30 -5.42
N LEU A 80 2.19 -2.14 -6.22
CA LEU A 80 1.56 -3.38 -5.75
C LEU A 80 2.59 -4.40 -5.27
N ASN A 81 3.75 -4.50 -5.95
CA ASN A 81 4.86 -5.33 -5.52
C ASN A 81 5.46 -4.82 -4.20
N ALA A 82 5.64 -3.51 -4.05
CA ALA A 82 6.08 -2.89 -2.80
C ALA A 82 5.08 -3.16 -1.67
N ALA A 83 3.78 -3.03 -1.94
CA ALA A 83 2.72 -3.37 -0.98
C ALA A 83 2.77 -4.86 -0.58
N ALA A 84 3.12 -5.76 -1.50
CA ALA A 84 3.34 -7.18 -1.19
C ALA A 84 4.70 -7.46 -0.52
N GLY A 85 5.51 -6.45 -0.19
CA GLY A 85 6.84 -6.60 0.41
C GLY A 85 7.90 -7.18 -0.53
N LYS A 86 7.71 -7.06 -1.85
CA LYS A 86 8.69 -7.47 -2.84
C LYS A 86 9.75 -6.40 -3.03
N ASP A 87 11.02 -6.80 -2.96
CA ASP A 87 12.18 -5.92 -3.03
C ASP A 87 12.32 -5.27 -4.42
N CYS A 88 11.72 -4.10 -4.62
CA CYS A 88 11.72 -3.37 -5.91
C CYS A 88 13.02 -2.58 -6.17
N SER A 89 14.09 -2.83 -5.41
CA SER A 89 15.34 -2.06 -5.43
C SER A 89 16.11 -2.07 -6.76
N LYS A 90 15.78 -2.99 -7.67
CA LYS A 90 16.43 -3.11 -8.98
C LYS A 90 15.69 -2.41 -10.12
N ASP A 91 14.45 -1.96 -9.88
CA ASP A 91 13.58 -1.35 -10.89
C ASP A 91 13.34 0.16 -10.63
N SER A 92 14.15 0.77 -9.75
CA SER A 92 13.83 2.04 -9.08
C SER A 92 14.33 3.31 -9.79
N ASP A 93 15.03 3.21 -10.92
CA ASP A 93 15.77 4.36 -11.46
C ASP A 93 14.89 5.47 -12.09
N GLU A 94 13.57 5.28 -12.25
CA GLU A 94 12.66 6.30 -12.81
C GLU A 94 11.26 6.31 -12.17
N VAL A 95 11.15 6.12 -10.85
CA VAL A 95 9.83 6.22 -10.20
C VAL A 95 9.49 7.68 -9.91
N ALA A 96 8.36 8.15 -10.45
CA ALA A 96 7.86 9.49 -10.20
C ALA A 96 7.74 9.77 -8.69
N TYR A 97 8.25 10.91 -8.24
CA TYR A 97 8.22 11.38 -6.85
C TYR A 97 6.80 11.35 -6.24
N ASP A 98 5.79 11.52 -7.08
CA ASP A 98 4.37 11.60 -6.71
C ASP A 98 3.59 10.29 -6.86
N ALA A 99 4.28 9.17 -7.07
CA ALA A 99 3.62 7.87 -7.19
C ALA A 99 3.33 7.24 -5.82
N TYR A 100 2.04 7.06 -5.53
CA TYR A 100 1.55 6.25 -4.42
C TYR A 100 0.28 5.51 -4.83
N LEU A 101 -0.03 4.43 -4.12
CA LEU A 101 -1.35 3.80 -4.17
C LEU A 101 -2.05 3.96 -2.83
N LEU A 102 -3.38 3.92 -2.90
CA LEU A 102 -4.24 3.74 -1.75
C LEU A 102 -4.82 2.33 -1.84
N MET A 103 -4.85 1.62 -0.72
CA MET A 103 -5.53 0.34 -0.64
C MET A 103 -6.25 0.15 0.69
N THR A 104 -7.38 -0.54 0.63
CA THR A 104 -8.13 -0.98 1.80
C THR A 104 -8.82 -2.28 1.46
N LYS A 105 -9.05 -3.12 2.47
CA LYS A 105 -9.63 -4.43 2.25
C LYS A 105 -10.90 -4.58 3.07
N HIS A 106 -11.91 -5.17 2.44
CA HIS A 106 -13.12 -5.54 3.15
C HIS A 106 -12.84 -6.68 4.13
N SER A 107 -13.22 -6.51 5.39
CA SER A 107 -13.24 -7.60 6.36
C SER A 107 -14.58 -8.33 6.25
N ASP A 108 -14.60 -9.67 6.27
CA ASP A 108 -15.86 -10.45 6.27
C ASP A 108 -16.77 -10.15 7.47
N LYS A 109 -16.30 -9.37 8.45
CA LYS A 109 -17.08 -9.00 9.65
C LYS A 109 -18.01 -7.81 9.44
N ASP A 110 -17.89 -7.10 8.31
CA ASP A 110 -18.67 -5.89 8.01
C ASP A 110 -19.87 -6.13 7.08
N HIS A 111 -20.35 -7.37 7.01
CA HIS A 111 -21.41 -7.86 6.13
C HIS A 111 -22.78 -7.12 6.22
N GLU A 112 -22.94 -6.13 7.11
CA GLU A 112 -24.15 -5.29 7.20
C GLU A 112 -23.98 -3.87 6.59
N LEU A 113 -22.78 -3.47 6.12
CA LEU A 113 -22.48 -2.17 5.48
C LEU A 113 -22.23 -2.28 3.95
N ASP A 114 -22.67 -3.42 3.40
CA ASP A 114 -22.30 -4.19 2.19
C ASP A 114 -22.41 -3.53 0.78
N ASP A 115 -22.40 -2.20 0.61
CA ASP A 115 -22.47 -1.65 -0.77
C ASP A 115 -21.77 -0.30 -1.01
N SER A 116 -21.01 0.18 -0.01
CA SER A 116 -20.48 1.55 -0.09
C SER A 116 -19.24 1.67 -0.99
N TRP A 117 -18.40 0.64 -1.11
CA TRP A 117 -17.19 0.66 -1.95
C TRP A 117 -17.44 0.25 -3.41
N SER A 118 -18.50 -0.52 -3.65
CA SER A 118 -19.05 -0.89 -4.97
C SER A 118 -19.69 0.30 -5.68
N ALA A 119 -20.07 1.35 -4.94
CA ALA A 119 -20.63 2.60 -5.48
C ALA A 119 -19.64 3.45 -6.30
N TRP A 120 -18.43 2.97 -6.60
CA TRP A 120 -17.49 3.68 -7.46
C TRP A 120 -17.98 3.71 -8.91
N GLU A 121 -18.20 4.92 -9.45
CA GLU A 121 -18.74 5.14 -10.80
C GLU A 121 -17.68 5.48 -11.87
N GLY A 122 -16.40 5.52 -11.53
CA GLY A 122 -15.33 5.86 -12.46
C GLY A 122 -14.81 4.66 -13.27
N GLN A 123 -14.28 4.90 -14.48
CA GLN A 123 -13.68 3.84 -15.29
C GLN A 123 -12.44 3.26 -14.60
N PRO A 124 -12.41 1.95 -14.28
CA PRO A 124 -11.25 1.35 -13.63
C PRO A 124 -10.14 1.03 -14.63
N VAL A 125 -8.90 1.06 -14.16
CA VAL A 125 -7.74 0.58 -14.91
C VAL A 125 -7.44 -0.85 -14.50
N LYS A 126 -7.49 -1.76 -15.47
CA LYS A 126 -7.15 -3.17 -15.25
C LYS A 126 -5.63 -3.39 -15.26
N VAL A 127 -5.12 -3.97 -14.17
CA VAL A 127 -3.72 -4.35 -13.98
C VAL A 127 -3.66 -5.81 -13.54
N VAL A 128 -2.65 -6.55 -14.01
CA VAL A 128 -2.45 -7.97 -13.69
C VAL A 128 -1.07 -8.14 -13.06
N PRO A 129 -0.97 -8.15 -11.72
CA PRO A 129 0.27 -8.46 -11.02
C PRO A 129 0.71 -9.91 -11.21
N GLN A 130 1.92 -10.22 -10.79
CA GLN A 130 2.40 -11.60 -10.72
C GLN A 130 1.57 -12.40 -9.70
N VAL A 131 1.46 -13.71 -9.91
CA VAL A 131 0.67 -14.62 -9.06
C VAL A 131 1.09 -14.51 -7.60
N GLU A 132 2.40 -14.47 -7.32
CA GLU A 132 2.94 -14.29 -5.97
C GLU A 132 2.42 -13.00 -5.30
N THR A 133 2.44 -11.87 -6.01
CA THR A 133 1.93 -10.58 -5.52
C THR A 133 0.42 -10.66 -5.24
N VAL A 134 -0.33 -11.31 -6.14
CA VAL A 134 -1.78 -11.53 -5.96
C VAL A 134 -2.06 -12.36 -4.71
N ASP A 135 -1.31 -13.44 -4.49
CA ASP A 135 -1.48 -14.32 -3.33
C ASP A 135 -1.17 -13.59 -2.01
N THR A 136 -0.10 -12.79 -1.97
CA THR A 136 0.23 -11.99 -0.78
C THR A 136 -0.87 -10.97 -0.48
N LEU A 137 -1.33 -10.21 -1.48
CA LEU A 137 -2.41 -9.23 -1.32
C LEU A 137 -3.74 -9.91 -0.90
N ARG A 138 -3.99 -11.14 -1.38
CA ARG A 138 -5.15 -11.94 -0.97
C ARG A 138 -5.12 -12.29 0.52
N THR A 139 -3.96 -12.55 1.10
CA THR A 139 -3.84 -12.92 2.52
C THR A 139 -3.62 -11.71 3.44
N MET A 140 -3.20 -10.58 2.89
CA MET A 140 -2.94 -9.34 3.62
C MET A 140 -4.19 -8.86 4.38
N GLN A 141 -4.02 -8.44 5.63
CA GLN A 141 -5.08 -7.81 6.42
C GLN A 141 -4.89 -6.30 6.35
N VAL A 142 -5.95 -5.58 5.97
CA VAL A 142 -5.94 -4.14 5.77
C VAL A 142 -7.25 -3.59 6.30
N ASP A 143 -7.31 -3.37 7.62
CA ASP A 143 -8.53 -2.93 8.30
C ASP A 143 -8.84 -1.45 8.04
N ASN A 144 -7.81 -0.66 7.75
CA ASN A 144 -7.89 0.78 7.51
C ASN A 144 -7.48 1.14 6.07
N LEU A 145 -7.39 2.43 5.77
CA LEU A 145 -6.87 2.90 4.47
C LEU A 145 -5.34 3.00 4.54
N LEU A 146 -4.64 2.20 3.73
CA LEU A 146 -3.19 2.28 3.57
C LEU A 146 -2.81 3.14 2.37
N LEU A 147 -1.89 4.08 2.57
CA LEU A 147 -1.16 4.78 1.52
C LEU A 147 0.22 4.14 1.39
N VAL A 148 0.57 3.61 0.22
CA VAL A 148 1.85 2.95 -0.04
C VAL A 148 2.64 3.72 -1.08
N VAL A 149 3.92 3.99 -0.80
CA VAL A 149 4.89 4.56 -1.74
C VAL A 149 5.94 3.51 -2.10
N ILE A 150 6.68 3.72 -3.19
CA ILE A 150 7.81 2.84 -3.54
C ILE A 150 9.05 3.16 -2.69
N GLN A 151 9.28 4.43 -2.40
CA GLN A 151 10.45 4.91 -1.65
C GLN A 151 10.02 5.58 -0.35
N SER A 152 10.58 5.13 0.77
CA SER A 152 10.25 5.67 2.09
C SER A 152 10.49 7.19 2.21
N ALA A 153 11.45 7.72 1.47
CA ALA A 153 11.73 9.16 1.38
C ALA A 153 10.51 9.99 0.93
N HIS A 154 9.59 9.41 0.15
CA HIS A 154 8.41 10.11 -0.34
C HIS A 154 7.23 10.00 0.62
N LEU A 155 7.23 9.03 1.53
CA LEU A 155 6.08 8.70 2.38
C LEU A 155 5.58 9.92 3.15
N VAL A 156 6.47 10.64 3.84
CA VAL A 156 6.07 11.79 4.68
C VAL A 156 5.42 12.89 3.85
N SER A 157 5.97 13.18 2.67
CA SER A 157 5.42 14.20 1.78
C SER A 157 4.05 13.80 1.22
N GLN A 158 3.93 12.58 0.68
CA GLN A 158 2.68 12.08 0.09
C GLN A 158 1.59 11.89 1.14
N ARG A 159 1.94 11.37 2.32
CA ARG A 159 1.03 11.23 3.48
C ARG A 159 0.44 12.59 3.88
N LYS A 160 1.28 13.61 4.05
CA LYS A 160 0.83 14.95 4.45
C LYS A 160 -0.04 15.59 3.36
N ALA A 161 0.38 15.49 2.10
CA ALA A 161 -0.40 16.01 0.97
C ALA A 161 -1.77 15.34 0.87
N PHE A 162 -1.81 14.00 0.99
CA PHE A 162 -3.05 13.23 0.99
C PHE A 162 -3.95 13.63 2.16
N GLN A 163 -3.42 13.66 3.38
CA GLN A 163 -4.17 14.02 4.59
C GLN A 163 -4.79 15.42 4.51
N GLN A 164 -4.04 16.39 3.99
CA GLN A 164 -4.56 17.75 3.76
C GLN A 164 -5.61 17.78 2.64
N SER A 165 -5.46 16.95 1.62
CA SER A 165 -6.38 16.94 0.47
C SER A 165 -7.74 16.31 0.78
N ILE A 166 -7.81 15.42 1.78
CA ILE A 166 -8.99 14.64 2.22
C ILE A 166 -9.40 15.04 3.65
N GLU A 167 -9.10 16.28 4.05
CA GLU A 167 -9.31 16.78 5.41
C GLU A 167 -10.74 16.53 5.91
N GLY A 168 -10.86 16.07 7.16
CA GLY A 168 -12.15 15.82 7.83
C GLY A 168 -12.76 14.44 7.56
N LEU A 169 -12.31 13.70 6.55
CA LEU A 169 -12.82 12.34 6.25
C LEU A 169 -11.88 11.23 6.73
N ILE A 170 -10.62 11.56 7.00
CA ILE A 170 -9.60 10.63 7.47
C ILE A 170 -8.84 11.19 8.67
N SER A 171 -8.36 10.29 9.52
CA SER A 171 -7.43 10.58 10.59
C SER A 171 -6.22 9.68 10.48
N LEU A 172 -5.03 10.22 10.75
CA LEU A 172 -3.81 9.43 10.69
C LEU A 172 -3.76 8.45 11.86
N HIS A 173 -3.67 7.15 11.55
CA HIS A 173 -3.59 6.08 12.54
C HIS A 173 -2.13 5.66 12.80
N GLN A 174 -1.37 5.38 11.73
CA GLN A 174 0.07 5.13 11.81
C GLN A 174 0.82 5.99 10.79
N GLU A 175 1.82 6.73 11.27
CA GLU A 175 2.63 7.61 10.42
C GLU A 175 3.51 6.84 9.43
N GLN A 176 3.98 5.67 9.87
CA GLN A 176 4.82 4.74 9.12
C GLN A 176 4.47 3.32 9.55
N THR A 177 4.29 2.44 8.58
CA THR A 177 4.00 1.03 8.80
C THR A 177 4.51 0.17 7.64
N SER A 178 4.62 -1.13 7.90
CA SER A 178 4.78 -2.11 6.83
C SER A 178 3.47 -2.28 6.10
N SER A 179 3.53 -2.55 4.80
CA SER A 179 2.36 -2.97 4.05
C SER A 179 1.95 -4.42 4.33
N GLN A 180 2.75 -5.21 5.05
CA GLN A 180 2.42 -6.59 5.42
C GLN A 180 1.83 -6.70 6.84
N PRO A 181 0.89 -7.63 7.08
CA PRO A 181 0.40 -7.90 8.42
C PRO A 181 1.53 -8.43 9.31
N VAL A 182 1.59 -7.93 10.55
CA VAL A 182 2.51 -8.43 11.57
C VAL A 182 2.07 -9.85 11.92
N ILE A 183 2.93 -10.84 11.64
CA ILE A 183 2.74 -12.26 11.98
C ILE A 183 2.72 -12.44 13.50
#